data_AF-A0A965CTB1-F1
#
_entry.id   AF-A0A965CTB1-F1
#
_cell.length_a   1.000
_cell.length_b   1.000
_cell.length_c   1.000
_cell.angle_alpha   90.00
_cell.angle_beta   90.00
_cell.angle_gamma   90.00
#
_symmetry.space_group_name_H-M   'P 1'
#
loop_
_entity.id
_entity.type
_entity.pdbx_description
1 polymer ?
#
loop_
_entity_poly.entity_id
_entity_poly.type
_entity_poly.pdbx_seq_one_letter_code
_entity_poly.pdbx_strand_id
1 'polypeptide(L)'
;SIDNNSKESGNNGTLTVKLQSRPFDRVTVNFAADNGSFMETYRGIRLDPDNLIFDNTSSDNWSTPQTIQVVSYDDHLDEGEYGKDNQTFNVWLKNITNTGGHEHDSKFSDEIKALIVDGIDTDNLSLASEDNDTTGVVISSIDNNSKESGETGTVAIKLQSRPFGSLRVFLAADNASGRGIYLNPGFLNFDNSSGNWSSTQTIQIVSNDDDYDEGVFGSDNQTFNFWLDNVTNTGNDHEDNKSEANLNALIVDGINHDNISLASLDNDTAGVVISSYDNTSQENLADNGSIGIRLQSRPLDQVTVFLKVIADNLSHAVQLIPDNLSFSNSSDNWSTAQTILVLSENDSVDEGNLGPDNQTFYIALDNVTNSGSNNYDTQTYVDNVSATAKLVRDGSLIDNLTA
;
A
#
# COMPACT_ATOMS: atom_id res chain seq x y z
N SER A 1 25.72 41.84 6.88
CA SER A 1 24.45 41.40 6.25
C SER A 1 24.49 39.91 6.07
N ILE A 2 23.32 39.28 6.01
CA ILE A 2 23.13 37.85 5.74
C ILE A 2 22.18 37.72 4.55
N ASP A 3 22.31 36.65 3.77
CA ASP A 3 21.42 36.41 2.62
C ASP A 3 20.44 35.23 2.82
N ASN A 4 20.68 34.36 3.82
CA ASN A 4 19.88 33.18 4.13
C ASN A 4 19.61 32.27 2.92
N ASN A 5 20.59 32.13 2.03
CA ASN A 5 20.46 31.32 0.81
C ASN A 5 21.19 29.97 0.90
N SER A 6 21.63 29.56 2.09
CA SER A 6 22.32 28.28 2.28
C SER A 6 21.35 27.12 2.04
N LYS A 7 21.80 26.05 1.39
CA LYS A 7 21.00 24.87 1.04
C LYS A 7 21.86 23.62 1.15
N GLU A 8 21.30 22.55 1.68
CA GLU A 8 21.96 21.24 1.77
C GLU A 8 22.26 20.66 0.38
N SER A 9 21.36 20.92 -0.57
CA SER A 9 21.52 20.59 -2.00
C SER A 9 22.67 21.32 -2.72
N GLY A 10 23.44 22.19 -2.03
CA GLY A 10 24.76 22.63 -2.48
C GLY A 10 24.92 24.12 -2.81
N ASN A 11 23.99 24.99 -2.38
CA ASN A 11 24.21 26.44 -2.47
C ASN A 11 24.71 26.97 -1.12
N ASN A 12 25.76 27.78 -1.12
CA ASN A 12 26.25 28.42 0.09
C ASN A 12 25.54 29.75 0.31
N GLY A 13 25.13 30.02 1.54
CA GLY A 13 24.74 31.35 1.98
C GLY A 13 25.94 32.26 2.21
N THR A 14 25.70 33.53 2.49
CA THR A 14 26.75 34.51 2.76
C THR A 14 26.48 35.32 4.02
N LEU A 15 27.53 35.48 4.83
CA LEU A 15 27.62 36.42 5.94
C LEU A 15 28.68 37.46 5.59
N THR A 16 28.30 38.73 5.48
CA THR A 16 29.23 39.82 5.15
C THR A 16 29.44 40.75 6.34
N VAL A 17 30.72 40.98 6.69
CA VAL A 17 31.15 41.74 7.87
C VAL A 17 32.19 42.79 7.50
N LYS A 18 32.18 43.94 8.19
CA LYS A 18 33.22 44.97 8.13
C LYS A 18 33.44 45.57 9.51
N LEU A 19 34.55 46.26 9.71
CA LEU A 19 34.76 47.07 10.91
C LEU A 19 34.08 48.45 10.75
N GLN A 20 33.55 48.97 11.86
CA GLN A 20 32.99 50.33 11.89
C GLN A 20 34.06 51.41 11.95
N SER A 21 35.21 51.08 12.53
CA SER A 21 36.37 51.97 12.67
C SER A 21 37.64 51.28 12.17
N ARG A 22 38.58 52.10 11.72
CA ARG A 22 39.88 51.66 11.22
C ARG A 22 40.76 51.18 12.39
N PRO A 23 41.29 49.94 12.38
CA PRO A 23 42.22 49.48 13.40
C PRO A 23 43.64 50.02 13.13
N PHE A 24 44.50 50.10 14.14
CA PHE A 24 45.90 50.50 13.95
C PHE A 24 46.72 49.33 13.38
N ASP A 25 46.57 48.15 13.96
CA ASP A 25 47.18 46.89 13.58
C ASP A 25 46.16 45.90 12.99
N ARG A 26 46.64 44.70 12.67
CA ARG A 26 45.78 43.62 12.17
C ARG A 26 44.86 43.09 13.26
N VAL A 27 43.57 43.00 12.91
CA VAL A 27 42.49 42.45 13.74
C VAL A 27 41.96 41.18 13.08
N THR A 28 41.85 40.10 13.84
CA THR A 28 41.18 38.86 13.43
C THR A 28 39.88 38.72 14.20
N VAL A 29 38.77 38.64 13.47
CA VAL A 29 37.41 38.48 14.02
C VAL A 29 37.00 37.02 13.80
N ASN A 30 36.81 36.28 14.88
CA ASN A 30 36.45 34.85 14.83
C ASN A 30 34.96 34.67 15.12
N PHE A 31 34.31 33.80 14.36
CA PHE A 31 32.89 33.48 14.48
C PHE A 31 32.70 32.04 14.92
N ALA A 32 31.50 31.75 15.43
CA ALA A 32 31.05 30.40 15.72
C ALA A 32 29.58 30.27 15.34
N ALA A 33 29.19 29.05 14.95
CA ALA A 33 27.81 28.67 14.69
C ALA A 33 27.35 27.63 15.71
N ASP A 34 26.08 27.66 16.07
CA ASP A 34 25.42 26.63 16.86
C ASP A 34 25.13 25.50 15.90
N ASN A 35 26.02 24.51 15.90
CA ASN A 35 25.86 23.34 15.06
C ASN A 35 25.08 22.26 15.81
N GLY A 36 23.94 22.65 16.42
CA GLY A 36 22.96 21.83 17.11
C GLY A 36 23.54 20.62 17.83
N SER A 37 23.71 20.69 19.15
CA SER A 37 24.30 19.64 19.99
C SER A 37 23.50 18.32 20.05
N PHE A 38 23.36 17.59 18.94
CA PHE A 38 22.85 16.22 18.90
C PHE A 38 23.60 15.37 17.85
N MET A 39 24.11 14.24 18.33
CA MET A 39 24.45 12.96 17.68
C MET A 39 25.39 12.85 16.46
N GLU A 40 25.47 13.78 15.50
CA GLU A 40 26.35 13.59 14.32
C GLU A 40 27.11 14.86 13.91
N THR A 41 28.36 14.70 13.46
CA THR A 41 29.29 15.78 13.06
C THR A 41 28.87 16.52 11.78
N TYR A 42 27.76 16.12 11.15
CA TYR A 42 27.38 16.54 9.80
C TYR A 42 25.96 17.10 9.69
N ARG A 43 25.37 17.55 10.80
CA ARG A 43 24.13 18.35 10.76
C ARG A 43 24.45 19.83 10.76
N GLY A 44 23.61 20.64 10.13
CA GLY A 44 23.60 22.09 10.27
C GLY A 44 24.54 22.86 9.33
N ILE A 45 25.28 23.85 9.86
CA ILE A 45 26.07 24.79 9.04
C ILE A 45 27.54 24.90 9.47
N ARG A 46 28.42 25.15 8.50
CA ARG A 46 29.82 25.58 8.71
C ARG A 46 30.05 26.98 8.16
N LEU A 47 30.92 27.73 8.82
CA LEU A 47 31.45 29.00 8.33
C LEU A 47 32.78 28.79 7.61
N ASP A 48 32.92 29.30 6.39
CA ASP A 48 34.12 29.17 5.57
C ASP A 48 34.53 30.50 4.88
N PRO A 49 35.58 31.20 5.37
CA PRO A 49 36.33 30.92 6.59
C PRO A 49 35.50 31.22 7.86
N ASP A 50 35.86 30.62 8.99
CA ASP A 50 35.27 30.92 10.31
C ASP A 50 35.83 32.20 10.96
N ASN A 51 36.77 32.87 10.29
CA ASN A 51 37.39 34.09 10.76
C ASN A 51 37.69 35.05 9.60
N LEU A 52 37.67 36.34 9.90
CA LEU A 52 37.99 37.42 8.96
C LEU A 52 39.18 38.24 9.47
N ILE A 53 40.09 38.58 8.57
CA ILE A 53 41.29 39.36 8.88
C ILE A 53 41.15 40.75 8.27
N PHE A 54 41.13 41.75 9.16
CA PHE A 54 41.15 43.15 8.79
C PHE A 54 42.53 43.74 9.07
N ASP A 55 43.17 44.30 8.04
CA ASP A 55 44.49 44.90 8.10
C ASP A 55 44.42 46.33 7.57
N ASN A 56 45.17 47.21 8.20
CA ASN A 56 45.31 48.62 7.86
C ASN A 56 46.64 48.91 7.13
N THR A 57 47.58 47.98 7.15
CA THR A 57 48.94 48.19 6.66
C THR A 57 49.13 47.67 5.23
N SER A 58 48.80 46.40 4.98
CA SER A 58 49.11 45.72 3.72
C SER A 58 47.99 45.76 2.69
N SER A 59 46.72 45.66 3.13
CA SER A 59 45.54 45.56 2.26
C SER A 59 44.49 46.66 2.46
N ASP A 60 44.60 47.48 3.52
CA ASP A 60 43.63 48.53 3.94
C ASP A 60 42.15 48.10 3.73
N ASN A 61 41.80 46.92 4.24
CA ASN A 61 40.52 46.26 3.95
C ASN A 61 39.47 46.40 5.06
N TRP A 62 39.74 47.19 6.11
CA TRP A 62 38.86 47.32 7.31
C TRP A 62 37.43 47.78 6.99
N SER A 63 37.27 48.67 6.01
CA SER A 63 35.98 49.26 5.63
C SER A 63 35.29 48.51 4.49
N THR A 64 36.03 47.62 3.82
CA THR A 64 35.49 46.79 2.74
C THR A 64 34.77 45.60 3.37
N PRO A 65 33.48 45.38 3.04
CA PRO A 65 32.77 44.20 3.50
C PRO A 65 33.49 42.92 3.02
N GLN A 66 33.84 42.05 3.97
CA GLN A 66 34.41 40.74 3.72
C GLN A 66 33.36 39.66 3.94
N THR A 67 33.46 38.57 3.17
CA THR A 67 32.43 37.53 3.11
C THR A 67 32.92 36.24 3.74
N ILE A 68 32.07 35.67 4.59
CA ILE A 68 32.10 34.30 5.08
C ILE A 68 31.04 33.52 4.30
N GLN A 69 31.40 32.35 3.79
CA GLN A 69 30.42 31.41 3.24
C GLN A 69 29.74 30.67 4.40
N VAL A 70 28.42 30.57 4.31
CA VAL A 70 27.59 29.71 5.16
C VAL A 70 27.35 28.45 4.34
N VAL A 71 27.91 27.34 4.78
CA VAL A 71 27.87 26.06 4.07
C VAL A 71 26.96 25.13 4.85
N SER A 72 25.85 24.71 4.27
CA SER A 72 25.00 23.67 4.87
C SER A 72 25.65 22.31 4.71
N TYR A 73 25.48 21.43 5.70
CA TYR A 73 25.86 20.04 5.60
C TYR A 73 24.69 19.23 5.04
N ASP A 74 24.89 18.63 3.86
CA ASP A 74 23.93 17.69 3.26
C ASP A 74 23.88 16.40 4.08
N ASP A 75 22.71 16.09 4.64
CA ASP A 75 22.48 14.84 5.33
C ASP A 75 21.28 14.06 4.78
N HIS A 76 20.51 13.38 5.61
CA HIS A 76 19.34 12.60 5.17
C HIS A 76 18.18 12.76 6.16
N LEU A 77 18.21 13.75 7.04
CA LEU A 77 17.23 13.92 8.09
C LEU A 77 16.30 15.06 7.68
N ASP A 78 15.00 14.79 7.72
CA ASP A 78 14.02 15.87 7.59
C ASP A 78 13.98 16.60 8.94
N GLU A 79 14.29 17.89 8.98
CA GLU A 79 14.59 18.64 10.19
C GLU A 79 13.69 19.87 10.37
N GLY A 80 12.41 19.71 10.06
CA GLY A 80 11.38 20.63 10.55
C GLY A 80 9.98 20.21 10.18
N GLU A 81 9.31 21.04 9.40
CA GLU A 81 7.99 20.78 8.86
C GLU A 81 8.06 19.83 7.66
N TYR A 82 6.96 19.17 7.36
CA TYR A 82 6.91 18.19 6.27
C TYR A 82 7.26 18.82 4.90
N GLY A 83 8.24 18.24 4.22
CA GLY A 83 8.67 18.66 2.89
C GLY A 83 10.02 19.38 2.92
N LYS A 84 10.36 20.05 1.82
CA LYS A 84 11.50 20.99 1.82
C LYS A 84 11.17 22.18 2.69
N ASP A 85 12.00 22.41 3.69
CA ASP A 85 11.80 23.48 4.64
C ASP A 85 13.11 24.26 4.92
N ASN A 86 13.05 25.19 5.87
CA ASN A 86 14.23 25.92 6.31
C ASN A 86 14.50 25.64 7.78
N GLN A 87 15.72 25.17 8.06
CA GLN A 87 16.29 25.09 9.39
C GLN A 87 17.00 26.39 9.76
N THR A 88 16.95 26.78 11.03
CA THR A 88 17.60 28.01 11.51
C THR A 88 18.70 27.74 12.53
N PHE A 89 19.87 28.35 12.31
CA PHE A 89 21.06 28.21 13.13
C PHE A 89 21.52 29.55 13.68
N ASN A 90 22.03 29.56 14.92
CA ASN A 90 22.58 30.76 15.53
C ASN A 90 24.06 30.92 15.18
N VAL A 91 24.49 32.11 14.79
CA VAL A 91 25.90 32.48 14.57
C VAL A 91 26.27 33.66 15.44
N TRP A 92 27.37 33.59 16.16
CA TRP A 92 27.82 34.66 17.06
C TRP A 92 29.30 34.98 16.86
N LEU A 93 29.66 36.16 17.37
CA LEU A 93 31.04 36.57 17.52
C LEU A 93 31.71 35.71 18.61
N LYS A 94 32.71 34.92 18.25
CA LYS A 94 33.43 34.04 19.18
C LYS A 94 34.45 34.81 20.00
N ASN A 95 35.36 35.52 19.32
CA ASN A 95 36.31 36.44 19.92
C ASN A 95 36.97 37.31 18.85
N ILE A 96 37.67 38.36 19.29
CA ILE A 96 38.49 39.20 18.43
C ILE A 96 39.91 39.17 18.98
N THR A 97 40.89 39.00 18.10
CA THR A 97 42.32 39.02 18.44
C THR A 97 43.06 40.05 17.62
N ASN A 98 44.08 40.68 18.20
CA ASN A 98 44.85 41.73 17.56
C ASN A 98 46.33 41.36 17.55
N THR A 99 47.01 41.60 16.43
CA THR A 99 48.43 41.31 16.27
C THR A 99 49.18 42.59 15.87
N GLY A 100 49.90 43.20 16.80
CA GLY A 100 50.76 44.36 16.53
C GLY A 100 51.09 45.23 17.75
N GLY A 101 50.34 45.08 18.85
CA GLY A 101 50.69 45.66 20.15
C GLY A 101 50.37 47.14 20.31
N HIS A 102 49.65 47.78 19.37
CA HIS A 102 49.10 49.10 19.60
C HIS A 102 48.07 49.09 20.74
N GLU A 103 48.28 49.96 21.73
CA GLU A 103 47.49 50.04 22.97
C GLU A 103 46.01 50.42 22.75
N HIS A 104 45.66 50.98 21.59
CA HIS A 104 44.29 51.34 21.26
C HIS A 104 43.52 50.25 20.53
N ASP A 105 44.19 49.22 20.02
CA ASP A 105 43.51 48.10 19.36
C ASP A 105 42.90 47.12 20.35
N SER A 106 43.33 47.13 21.61
CA SER A 106 42.70 46.31 22.66
C SER A 106 41.20 46.61 22.80
N LYS A 107 40.72 47.78 22.36
CA LYS A 107 39.28 48.08 22.28
C LYS A 107 38.50 47.10 21.40
N PHE A 108 39.12 46.60 20.32
CA PHE A 108 38.48 45.60 19.47
C PHE A 108 38.33 44.24 20.18
N SER A 109 39.27 43.86 21.05
CA SER A 109 39.20 42.59 21.80
C SER A 109 38.44 42.69 23.12
N ASP A 110 38.50 43.84 23.79
CA ASP A 110 38.05 44.02 25.18
C ASP A 110 36.66 44.66 25.26
N GLU A 111 36.31 45.54 24.31
CA GLU A 111 35.09 46.33 24.34
C GLU A 111 34.00 45.81 23.38
N ILE A 112 34.37 45.15 22.26
CA ILE A 112 33.40 44.59 21.32
C ILE A 112 32.88 43.24 21.83
N LYS A 113 31.58 43.19 22.13
CA LYS A 113 30.90 41.99 22.65
C LYS A 113 29.72 41.53 21.81
N ALA A 114 29.32 42.33 20.82
CA ALA A 114 28.15 42.09 20.00
C ALA A 114 28.45 42.40 18.53
N LEU A 115 27.66 41.80 17.65
CA LEU A 115 27.60 42.15 16.24
C LEU A 115 26.65 43.35 16.08
N ILE A 116 26.80 44.13 15.01
CA ILE A 116 25.87 45.22 14.69
C ILE A 116 25.16 44.90 13.39
N VAL A 117 23.85 44.72 13.47
CA VAL A 117 22.97 44.48 12.32
C VAL A 117 21.92 45.57 12.27
N ASP A 118 21.84 46.26 11.14
CA ASP A 118 20.91 47.37 10.91
C ASP A 118 20.94 48.46 12.01
N GLY A 119 22.13 48.67 12.59
CA GLY A 119 22.38 49.67 13.64
C GLY A 119 22.01 49.22 15.06
N ILE A 120 21.70 47.93 15.25
CA ILE A 120 21.33 47.34 16.54
C ILE A 120 22.42 46.35 16.96
N ASP A 121 22.85 46.42 18.22
CA ASP A 121 23.72 45.44 18.85
C ASP A 121 22.97 44.12 19.00
N THR A 122 23.54 43.03 18.47
CA THR A 122 22.99 41.67 18.54
C THR A 122 24.05 40.68 19.00
N ASP A 123 23.67 39.81 19.93
CA ASP A 123 24.58 38.80 20.48
C ASP A 123 24.81 37.66 19.45
N ASN A 124 23.80 37.36 18.64
CA ASN A 124 23.86 36.35 17.60
C ASN A 124 23.03 36.76 16.35
N LEU A 125 23.18 35.98 15.30
CA LEU A 125 22.47 36.06 14.03
C LEU A 125 21.75 34.75 13.81
N SER A 126 20.52 34.80 13.31
CA SER A 126 19.83 33.62 12.81
C SER A 126 20.10 33.48 11.31
N LEU A 127 20.73 32.36 10.93
CA LEU A 127 20.96 31.97 9.54
C LEU A 127 20.03 30.83 9.18
N ALA A 128 19.53 30.81 7.94
CA ALA A 128 18.72 29.71 7.44
C ALA A 128 19.51 28.79 6.51
N SER A 129 19.24 27.49 6.61
CA SER A 129 19.59 26.43 5.66
C SER A 129 18.30 25.84 5.10
N GLU A 130 18.15 25.78 3.79
CA GLU A 130 17.06 25.02 3.17
C GLU A 130 17.42 23.52 3.22
N ASP A 131 16.59 22.76 3.95
CA ASP A 131 16.59 21.30 4.00
C ASP A 131 15.98 20.75 2.69
N ASN A 132 16.55 19.66 2.18
CA ASN A 132 16.04 18.95 1.01
C ASN A 132 15.57 17.53 1.27
N ASP A 133 15.55 17.10 2.51
CA ASP A 133 14.97 15.84 2.93
C ASP A 133 13.49 15.98 3.23
N THR A 134 12.78 14.87 3.17
CA THR A 134 11.35 14.82 3.47
C THR A 134 11.02 13.43 3.96
N THR A 135 10.38 13.33 5.11
CA THR A 135 9.93 12.05 5.67
C THR A 135 8.86 11.41 4.79
N GLY A 136 8.89 10.09 4.68
CA GLY A 136 8.03 9.36 3.77
C GLY A 136 8.22 7.86 3.83
N VAL A 137 7.14 7.11 3.58
CA VAL A 137 7.18 5.65 3.42
C VAL A 137 7.12 5.33 1.92
N VAL A 138 8.22 4.83 1.37
CA VAL A 138 8.40 4.63 -0.07
C VAL A 138 8.22 3.16 -0.43
N ILE A 139 7.32 2.89 -1.36
CA ILE A 139 7.22 1.60 -2.04
C ILE A 139 8.27 1.55 -3.15
N SER A 140 9.22 0.65 -3.02
CA SER A 140 10.32 0.46 -3.98
C SER A 140 9.97 -0.53 -5.09
N SER A 141 9.12 -1.52 -4.80
CA SER A 141 8.61 -2.46 -5.80
C SER A 141 7.35 -3.16 -5.28
N ILE A 142 6.51 -3.59 -6.22
CA ILE A 142 5.30 -4.38 -5.96
C ILE A 142 5.34 -5.61 -6.87
N ASP A 143 5.17 -6.77 -6.27
CA ASP A 143 4.86 -8.02 -6.94
C ASP A 143 3.38 -8.35 -6.69
N ASN A 144 2.55 -8.08 -7.70
CA ASN A 144 1.10 -8.12 -7.62
C ASN A 144 0.51 -9.46 -8.09
N ASN A 145 1.11 -10.57 -7.66
CA ASN A 145 0.79 -11.92 -8.14
C ASN A 145 0.29 -12.86 -7.02
N SER A 146 -0.32 -12.32 -5.95
CA SER A 146 -0.92 -13.18 -4.91
C SER A 146 -2.08 -14.01 -5.46
N LYS A 147 -2.24 -15.23 -4.96
CA LYS A 147 -3.25 -16.20 -5.38
C LYS A 147 -3.79 -16.96 -4.19
N GLU A 148 -5.07 -17.27 -4.22
CA GLU A 148 -5.76 -18.09 -3.21
C GLU A 148 -5.22 -19.53 -3.19
N SER A 149 -4.76 -20.02 -4.35
CA SER A 149 -4.04 -21.28 -4.48
C SER A 149 -2.67 -21.33 -3.76
N GLY A 150 -2.25 -20.26 -3.09
CA GLY A 150 -1.12 -20.23 -2.16
C GLY A 150 0.15 -19.49 -2.64
N GLU A 151 0.16 -18.87 -3.82
CA GLU A 151 1.26 -17.97 -4.22
C GLU A 151 1.08 -16.61 -3.53
N THR A 152 2.18 -16.05 -3.00
CA THR A 152 2.14 -14.79 -2.27
C THR A 152 2.78 -13.68 -3.09
N GLY A 153 2.13 -12.53 -3.17
CA GLY A 153 2.74 -11.31 -3.68
C GLY A 153 3.70 -10.70 -2.66
N THR A 154 4.41 -9.64 -3.04
CA THR A 154 5.29 -8.92 -2.14
C THR A 154 5.29 -7.41 -2.38
N VAL A 155 5.52 -6.65 -1.32
CA VAL A 155 5.74 -5.20 -1.39
C VAL A 155 7.05 -4.87 -0.68
N ALA A 156 7.95 -4.16 -1.36
CA ALA A 156 9.22 -3.72 -0.80
C ALA A 156 9.13 -2.25 -0.39
N ILE A 157 9.53 -1.94 0.84
CA ILE A 157 9.29 -0.65 1.51
C ILE A 157 10.59 -0.15 2.13
N LYS A 158 10.84 1.15 2.05
CA LYS A 158 11.90 1.86 2.77
C LYS A 158 11.40 3.24 3.22
N LEU A 159 12.20 3.95 4.01
CA LEU A 159 11.94 5.35 4.31
C LEU A 159 12.60 6.28 3.29
N GLN A 160 11.98 7.44 3.04
CA GLN A 160 12.51 8.47 2.14
C GLN A 160 13.69 9.22 2.77
N SER A 161 13.56 9.60 4.04
CA SER A 161 14.60 10.19 4.87
C SER A 161 14.89 9.29 6.08
N ARG A 162 16.05 9.53 6.70
CA ARG A 162 16.51 8.87 7.92
C ARG A 162 15.62 9.32 9.10
N PRO A 163 15.20 8.41 9.99
CA PRO A 163 14.57 8.79 11.25
C PRO A 163 15.62 9.24 12.27
N PHE A 164 15.23 10.01 13.28
CA PHE A 164 16.13 10.42 14.37
C PHE A 164 16.40 9.26 15.33
N GLY A 165 15.37 8.47 15.63
CA GLY A 165 15.41 7.27 16.45
C GLY A 165 14.94 6.02 15.69
N SER A 166 13.86 5.42 16.17
CA SER A 166 13.32 4.17 15.61
C SER A 166 11.83 4.34 15.32
N LEU A 167 11.41 4.00 14.12
CA LEU A 167 10.02 4.02 13.68
C LEU A 167 9.50 2.59 13.49
N ARG A 168 8.24 2.37 13.87
CA ARG A 168 7.48 1.21 13.43
C ARG A 168 6.39 1.68 12.48
N VAL A 169 6.38 1.11 11.28
CA VAL A 169 5.44 1.41 10.21
C VAL A 169 4.43 0.29 10.13
N PHE A 170 3.17 0.59 10.41
CA PHE A 170 2.05 -0.35 10.33
C PHE A 170 1.33 -0.18 8.99
N LEU A 171 1.01 -1.31 8.37
CA LEU A 171 0.32 -1.34 7.10
C LEU A 171 -0.93 -2.19 7.27
N ALA A 172 -1.95 -1.85 6.52
CA ALA A 172 -3.20 -2.57 6.52
C ALA A 172 -3.63 -2.87 5.08
N ALA A 173 -4.49 -3.86 4.97
CA ALA A 173 -5.10 -4.24 3.71
C ALA A 173 -6.56 -4.63 3.94
N ASP A 174 -7.35 -4.59 2.88
CA ASP A 174 -8.76 -4.94 2.96
C ASP A 174 -8.90 -6.45 3.19
N ASN A 175 -9.42 -6.80 4.36
CA ASN A 175 -9.72 -8.17 4.76
C ASN A 175 -11.08 -8.31 5.45
N ALA A 176 -11.91 -7.26 5.44
CA ALA A 176 -13.09 -7.19 6.31
C ALA A 176 -14.14 -8.28 5.98
N SER A 177 -14.12 -8.80 4.76
CA SER A 177 -14.98 -9.89 4.29
C SER A 177 -14.48 -11.28 4.66
N GLY A 178 -13.23 -11.44 5.09
CA GLY A 178 -12.55 -12.75 5.21
C GLY A 178 -12.08 -13.35 3.87
N ARG A 179 -12.40 -12.68 2.76
CA ARG A 179 -12.13 -13.08 1.37
C ARG A 179 -11.05 -12.21 0.71
N GLY A 180 -10.29 -11.53 1.57
CA GLY A 180 -9.39 -10.47 1.15
C GLY A 180 -7.94 -10.90 1.10
N ILE A 181 -7.05 -9.93 1.22
CA ILE A 181 -5.63 -10.16 1.43
C ILE A 181 -5.24 -9.85 2.88
N TYR A 182 -4.18 -10.49 3.38
CA TYR A 182 -3.53 -10.10 4.62
C TYR A 182 -2.02 -9.91 4.43
N LEU A 183 -1.42 -9.17 5.35
CA LEU A 183 -0.02 -8.77 5.30
C LEU A 183 0.81 -9.59 6.28
N ASN A 184 1.93 -10.13 5.81
CA ASN A 184 2.87 -10.86 6.65
C ASN A 184 4.33 -10.43 6.41
N PRO A 185 4.98 -9.73 7.36
CA PRO A 185 4.41 -9.19 8.60
C PRO A 185 3.47 -7.99 8.34
N GLY A 186 2.60 -7.66 9.29
CA GLY A 186 1.73 -6.48 9.22
C GLY A 186 2.41 -5.14 9.57
N PHE A 187 3.69 -5.17 9.93
CA PHE A 187 4.48 -3.97 10.23
C PHE A 187 5.96 -4.19 9.96
N LEU A 188 6.69 -3.09 9.77
CA LEU A 188 8.14 -3.05 9.61
C LEU A 188 8.76 -2.13 10.65
N ASN A 189 9.99 -2.44 11.08
CA ASN A 189 10.74 -1.57 12.00
C ASN A 189 11.92 -0.96 11.26
N PHE A 190 12.04 0.35 11.34
CA PHE A 190 13.16 1.13 10.83
C PHE A 190 13.87 1.80 12.00
N ASP A 191 15.19 1.73 12.02
CA ASP A 191 16.01 2.16 13.13
C ASP A 191 17.27 2.85 12.62
N ASN A 192 17.47 4.08 13.13
CA ASN A 192 18.59 4.92 12.81
C ASN A 192 19.95 4.23 13.13
N SER A 193 20.07 3.60 14.30
CA SER A 193 21.32 3.00 14.77
C SER A 193 21.79 1.83 13.90
N SER A 194 20.84 1.08 13.33
CA SER A 194 21.11 -0.01 12.39
C SER A 194 21.34 0.45 10.95
N GLY A 195 20.92 1.68 10.61
CA GLY A 195 20.96 2.21 9.25
C GLY A 195 20.00 1.51 8.27
N ASN A 196 19.04 0.74 8.76
CA ASN A 196 18.13 -0.04 7.91
C ASN A 196 17.01 0.80 7.23
N TRP A 197 16.90 2.10 7.54
CA TRP A 197 15.89 3.02 7.01
C TRP A 197 15.90 3.11 5.47
N SER A 198 17.09 3.08 4.86
CA SER A 198 17.27 3.20 3.40
C SER A 198 17.28 1.84 2.68
N SER A 199 17.37 0.75 3.43
CA SER A 199 17.33 -0.61 2.91
C SER A 199 15.88 -1.05 2.74
N THR A 200 15.56 -1.63 1.58
CA THR A 200 14.22 -2.17 1.32
C THR A 200 13.93 -3.37 2.22
N GLN A 201 12.84 -3.29 2.98
CA GLN A 201 12.27 -4.40 3.73
C GLN A 201 11.01 -4.90 3.02
N THR A 202 10.71 -6.19 3.13
CA THR A 202 9.64 -6.82 2.35
C THR A 202 8.49 -7.27 3.25
N ILE A 203 7.26 -7.05 2.78
CA ILE A 203 6.03 -7.66 3.30
C ILE A 203 5.48 -8.61 2.25
N GLN A 204 4.98 -9.76 2.69
CA GLN A 204 4.21 -10.68 1.87
C GLN A 204 2.75 -10.24 1.84
N ILE A 205 2.18 -10.29 0.64
CA ILE A 205 0.76 -10.15 0.38
C ILE A 205 0.21 -11.55 0.19
N VAL A 206 -0.68 -11.96 1.09
CA VAL A 206 -1.23 -13.31 1.09
C VAL A 206 -2.72 -13.23 0.86
N SER A 207 -3.22 -13.93 -0.15
CA SER A 207 -4.65 -14.11 -0.39
C SER A 207 -5.23 -15.11 0.61
N ASN A 208 -6.44 -14.86 1.10
CA ASN A 208 -7.19 -15.86 1.86
C ASN A 208 -7.88 -16.78 0.86
N ASP A 209 -7.59 -18.09 0.93
CA ASP A 209 -8.31 -19.13 0.17
C ASP A 209 -9.71 -19.26 0.76
N ASP A 210 -10.73 -19.05 -0.06
CA ASP A 210 -12.12 -19.23 0.33
C ASP A 210 -12.86 -20.22 -0.59
N ASP A 211 -14.18 -20.05 -0.76
CA ASP A 211 -14.99 -20.97 -1.57
C ASP A 211 -15.87 -20.18 -2.56
N TYR A 212 -15.71 -18.86 -2.69
CA TYR A 212 -16.57 -17.99 -3.47
C TYR A 212 -15.92 -17.63 -4.80
N ASP A 213 -16.74 -17.48 -5.85
CA ASP A 213 -16.30 -16.92 -7.13
C ASP A 213 -16.82 -15.48 -7.22
N GLU A 214 -15.92 -14.50 -7.15
CA GLU A 214 -16.23 -13.08 -7.00
C GLU A 214 -16.25 -12.29 -8.31
N GLY A 215 -16.02 -12.90 -9.47
CA GLY A 215 -16.03 -12.16 -10.73
C GLY A 215 -16.67 -12.87 -11.91
N VAL A 216 -15.90 -13.27 -12.91
CA VAL A 216 -16.38 -13.88 -14.16
C VAL A 216 -15.94 -15.34 -14.20
N PHE A 217 -16.81 -16.23 -14.70
CA PHE A 217 -16.57 -17.68 -14.78
C PHE A 217 -15.11 -18.08 -15.07
N GLY A 218 -14.54 -18.84 -14.13
CA GLY A 218 -13.17 -19.35 -14.17
C GLY A 218 -12.25 -18.59 -13.20
N SER A 219 -10.96 -18.96 -13.16
CA SER A 219 -9.99 -18.22 -12.34
C SER A 219 -9.87 -16.77 -12.80
N ASP A 220 -10.11 -15.84 -11.89
CA ASP A 220 -10.07 -14.41 -12.18
C ASP A 220 -9.45 -13.59 -11.04
N ASN A 221 -9.35 -12.27 -11.21
CA ASN A 221 -8.66 -11.41 -10.25
C ASN A 221 -9.65 -10.58 -9.44
N GLN A 222 -9.60 -10.74 -8.11
CA GLN A 222 -10.17 -9.81 -7.15
C GLN A 222 -9.19 -8.67 -6.85
N THR A 223 -9.69 -7.47 -6.58
CA THR A 223 -8.84 -6.32 -6.21
C THR A 223 -9.10 -5.84 -4.80
N PHE A 224 -8.02 -5.70 -4.02
CA PHE A 224 -8.04 -5.25 -2.63
C PHE A 224 -7.17 -4.02 -2.42
N ASN A 225 -7.54 -3.17 -1.47
CA ASN A 225 -6.75 -2.01 -1.12
C ASN A 225 -5.69 -2.36 -0.06
N PHE A 226 -4.51 -1.76 -0.20
CA PHE A 226 -3.40 -1.78 0.75
C PHE A 226 -3.01 -0.33 1.06
N TRP A 227 -2.80 0.00 2.34
CA TRP A 227 -2.52 1.38 2.76
C TRP A 227 -1.60 1.45 3.98
N LEU A 228 -1.07 2.66 4.21
CA LEU A 228 -0.36 3.02 5.44
C LEU A 228 -1.38 3.23 6.56
N ASP A 229 -1.34 2.40 7.60
CA ASP A 229 -2.26 2.50 8.73
C ASP A 229 -1.80 3.58 9.71
N ASN A 230 -0.59 3.42 10.25
CA ASN A 230 0.07 4.45 11.05
C ASN A 230 1.59 4.25 11.10
N VAL A 231 2.27 5.27 11.62
CA VAL A 231 3.67 5.21 12.00
C VAL A 231 3.77 5.56 13.47
N THR A 232 4.56 4.80 14.22
CA THR A 232 4.78 5.04 15.66
C THR A 232 6.25 5.26 15.96
N ASN A 233 6.55 6.25 16.80
CA ASN A 233 7.89 6.50 17.32
C ASN A 233 8.17 5.51 18.46
N THR A 234 9.14 4.64 18.23
CA THR A 234 9.56 3.61 19.19
C THR A 234 10.93 3.90 19.81
N GLY A 235 11.67 4.87 19.26
CA GLY A 235 12.98 5.29 19.74
C GLY A 235 12.94 6.30 20.91
N ASN A 236 11.79 6.93 21.15
CA ASN A 236 11.62 8.06 22.08
C ASN A 236 12.42 9.31 21.70
N ASP A 237 12.67 9.52 20.40
CA ASP A 237 13.25 10.77 19.90
C ASP A 237 12.13 11.73 19.51
N HIS A 238 12.04 12.90 20.15
CA HIS A 238 10.91 13.81 19.97
C HIS A 238 10.77 14.34 18.54
N GLU A 239 11.87 14.40 17.78
CA GLU A 239 11.85 14.86 16.39
C GLU A 239 11.10 13.88 15.46
N ASP A 240 11.02 12.60 15.84
CA ASP A 240 10.27 11.59 15.09
C ASP A 240 8.74 11.71 15.26
N ASN A 241 8.25 12.51 16.23
CA ASN A 241 6.81 12.65 16.47
C ASN A 241 6.05 13.24 15.27
N LYS A 242 6.73 14.01 14.41
CA LYS A 242 6.13 14.52 13.18
C LYS A 242 5.80 13.40 12.19
N SER A 243 6.59 12.33 12.17
CA SER A 243 6.33 11.16 11.33
C SER A 243 5.04 10.47 11.75
N GLU A 244 4.75 10.42 13.06
CA GLU A 244 3.47 9.86 13.57
C GLU A 244 2.27 10.73 13.21
N ALA A 245 2.42 12.06 13.20
CA ALA A 245 1.33 12.99 12.97
C ALA A 245 1.01 13.21 11.48
N ASN A 246 2.03 13.16 10.61
CA ASN A 246 1.92 13.67 9.24
C ASN A 246 2.04 12.58 8.15
N LEU A 247 2.53 11.37 8.46
CA LEU A 247 2.57 10.29 7.48
C LEU A 247 1.22 9.58 7.40
N ASN A 248 0.50 9.85 6.31
CA ASN A 248 -0.81 9.28 6.02
C ASN A 248 -0.93 8.68 4.60
N ALA A 249 0.17 8.64 3.85
CA ALA A 249 0.20 8.16 2.48
C ALA A 249 1.46 7.33 2.20
N LEU A 250 1.35 6.44 1.22
CA LEU A 250 2.45 5.69 0.64
C LEU A 250 3.01 6.42 -0.57
N ILE A 251 4.32 6.36 -0.78
CA ILE A 251 4.98 7.01 -1.91
C ILE A 251 5.32 5.96 -2.96
N VAL A 252 4.75 6.09 -4.15
CA VAL A 252 5.02 5.24 -5.31
C VAL A 252 5.49 6.12 -6.45
N ASP A 253 6.66 5.85 -7.01
CA ASP A 253 7.26 6.65 -8.10
C ASP A 253 7.31 8.17 -7.81
N GLY A 254 7.49 8.53 -6.54
CA GLY A 254 7.55 9.93 -6.09
C GLY A 254 6.20 10.63 -5.94
N ILE A 255 5.09 9.89 -5.97
CA ILE A 255 3.72 10.39 -5.82
C ILE A 255 3.09 9.79 -4.56
N ASN A 256 2.35 10.61 -3.80
CA ASN A 256 1.62 10.16 -2.62
C ASN A 256 0.31 9.46 -3.01
N HIS A 257 0.06 8.31 -2.40
CA HIS A 257 -1.11 7.47 -2.56
C HIS A 257 -1.72 7.13 -1.20
N ASP A 258 -3.01 7.42 -1.02
CA ASP A 258 -3.76 7.03 0.19
C ASP A 258 -3.86 5.50 0.29
N ASN A 259 -3.98 4.82 -0.84
CA ASN A 259 -3.97 3.38 -0.95
C ASN A 259 -3.44 2.91 -2.32
N ILE A 260 -3.14 1.63 -2.39
CA ILE A 260 -2.70 0.92 -3.58
C ILE A 260 -3.64 -0.27 -3.78
N SER A 261 -4.12 -0.45 -5.01
CA SER A 261 -4.91 -1.64 -5.37
C SER A 261 -3.99 -2.80 -5.73
N LEU A 262 -4.18 -3.92 -5.05
CA LEU A 262 -3.48 -5.19 -5.29
C LEU A 262 -4.48 -6.22 -5.81
N ALA A 263 -4.00 -7.20 -6.57
CA ALA A 263 -4.80 -8.27 -7.15
C ALA A 263 -4.54 -9.59 -6.42
N SER A 264 -5.63 -10.32 -6.15
CA SER A 264 -5.63 -11.73 -5.76
C SER A 264 -6.20 -12.54 -6.89
N LEU A 265 -5.50 -13.56 -7.37
CA LEU A 265 -6.08 -14.52 -8.30
C LEU A 265 -6.94 -15.52 -7.51
N ASP A 266 -8.24 -15.48 -7.78
CA ASP A 266 -9.23 -16.44 -7.32
C ASP A 266 -9.02 -17.80 -8.04
N ASN A 267 -9.12 -18.88 -7.28
CA ASN A 267 -9.03 -20.26 -7.74
C ASN A 267 -10.38 -20.99 -7.75
N ASP A 268 -11.46 -20.34 -7.34
CA ASP A 268 -12.79 -20.86 -7.43
C ASP A 268 -13.43 -20.62 -8.80
N THR A 269 -14.51 -21.35 -9.06
CA THR A 269 -15.27 -21.24 -10.31
C THR A 269 -16.70 -21.65 -10.03
N ALA A 270 -17.64 -20.75 -10.27
CA ALA A 270 -19.06 -21.04 -10.16
C ALA A 270 -19.51 -22.07 -11.20
N GLY A 271 -20.48 -22.90 -10.83
CA GLY A 271 -21.04 -23.88 -11.75
C GLY A 271 -21.98 -24.86 -11.09
N VAL A 272 -22.87 -25.46 -11.89
CA VAL A 272 -23.82 -26.51 -11.48
C VAL A 272 -23.32 -27.86 -11.98
N VAL A 273 -23.15 -28.82 -11.08
CA VAL A 273 -22.55 -30.13 -11.39
C VAL A 273 -23.53 -31.25 -11.11
N ILE A 274 -23.65 -32.20 -12.05
CA ILE A 274 -24.22 -33.52 -11.75
C ILE A 274 -23.14 -34.36 -11.07
N SER A 275 -23.34 -34.64 -9.78
CA SER A 275 -22.44 -35.45 -8.96
C SER A 275 -22.73 -36.95 -9.01
N SER A 276 -23.99 -37.31 -9.27
CA SER A 276 -24.44 -38.70 -9.37
C SER A 276 -25.71 -38.78 -10.20
N TYR A 277 -25.97 -39.93 -10.81
CA TYR A 277 -27.24 -40.18 -11.46
C TYR A 277 -27.58 -41.67 -11.48
N ASP A 278 -28.87 -41.95 -11.36
CA ASP A 278 -29.51 -43.19 -11.73
C ASP A 278 -30.43 -42.89 -12.90
N ASN A 279 -30.12 -43.47 -14.05
CA ASN A 279 -30.83 -43.21 -15.31
C ASN A 279 -31.92 -44.25 -15.59
N THR A 280 -32.29 -45.09 -14.62
CA THR A 280 -33.38 -46.05 -14.75
C THR A 280 -34.53 -45.71 -13.83
N SER A 281 -35.76 -45.89 -14.30
CA SER A 281 -37.00 -45.75 -13.53
C SER A 281 -38.04 -46.70 -14.11
N GLN A 282 -39.07 -47.07 -13.32
CA GLN A 282 -40.15 -47.95 -13.78
C GLN A 282 -41.53 -47.35 -13.49
N GLU A 283 -42.42 -47.40 -14.48
CA GLU A 283 -43.83 -46.96 -14.37
C GLU A 283 -44.63 -47.69 -13.28
N ASN A 284 -44.20 -48.92 -12.94
CA ASN A 284 -44.82 -49.71 -11.86
C ASN A 284 -44.38 -49.25 -10.45
N LEU A 285 -43.58 -48.18 -10.35
CA LEU A 285 -43.03 -47.62 -9.12
C LEU A 285 -42.10 -48.56 -8.33
N ALA A 286 -41.61 -49.63 -8.96
CA ALA A 286 -40.66 -50.55 -8.33
C ALA A 286 -39.23 -49.98 -8.28
N ASP A 287 -38.94 -48.97 -9.11
CA ASP A 287 -37.63 -48.33 -9.20
C ASP A 287 -37.76 -46.86 -9.63
N ASN A 288 -36.91 -46.01 -9.07
CA ASN A 288 -36.90 -44.57 -9.33
C ASN A 288 -35.50 -44.14 -9.75
N GLY A 289 -35.42 -43.33 -10.80
CA GLY A 289 -34.19 -42.68 -11.18
C GLY A 289 -33.84 -41.57 -10.21
N SER A 290 -32.62 -41.05 -10.32
CA SER A 290 -32.18 -39.93 -9.50
C SER A 290 -31.10 -39.11 -10.18
N ILE A 291 -31.03 -37.83 -9.82
CA ILE A 291 -29.95 -36.92 -10.23
C ILE A 291 -29.47 -36.21 -8.97
N GLY A 292 -28.18 -36.36 -8.65
CA GLY A 292 -27.51 -35.58 -7.62
C GLY A 292 -26.91 -34.31 -8.21
N ILE A 293 -27.26 -33.16 -7.64
CA ILE A 293 -26.80 -31.83 -8.04
C ILE A 293 -26.05 -31.18 -6.89
N ARG A 294 -24.92 -30.52 -7.19
CA ARG A 294 -24.20 -29.63 -6.27
C ARG A 294 -23.64 -28.42 -7.04
N LEU A 295 -23.12 -27.44 -6.32
CA LEU A 295 -22.39 -26.30 -6.89
C LEU A 295 -20.86 -26.53 -6.85
N GLN A 296 -20.13 -25.80 -7.70
CA GLN A 296 -18.65 -25.83 -7.75
C GLN A 296 -18.01 -24.88 -6.75
N SER A 297 -18.57 -23.67 -6.59
CA SER A 297 -18.24 -22.71 -5.55
C SER A 297 -19.48 -22.45 -4.67
N ARG A 298 -19.28 -21.76 -3.55
CA ARG A 298 -20.31 -21.30 -2.64
C ARG A 298 -21.02 -20.09 -3.24
N PRO A 299 -22.36 -20.05 -3.25
CA PRO A 299 -23.08 -18.90 -3.78
C PRO A 299 -23.03 -17.74 -2.79
N LEU A 300 -23.07 -16.51 -3.29
CA LEU A 300 -23.05 -15.28 -2.47
C LEU A 300 -24.40 -14.99 -1.82
N ASP A 301 -25.49 -15.43 -2.43
CA ASP A 301 -26.87 -15.37 -1.96
C ASP A 301 -27.57 -16.72 -2.17
N GLN A 302 -28.89 -16.77 -1.98
CA GLN A 302 -29.65 -17.99 -2.28
C GLN A 302 -29.90 -18.14 -3.79
N VAL A 303 -29.34 -19.20 -4.34
CA VAL A 303 -29.48 -19.64 -5.73
C VAL A 303 -30.41 -20.85 -5.81
N THR A 304 -31.36 -20.83 -6.74
CA THR A 304 -32.26 -21.95 -7.02
C THR A 304 -32.01 -22.48 -8.43
N VAL A 305 -31.73 -23.78 -8.54
CA VAL A 305 -31.47 -24.50 -9.78
C VAL A 305 -32.75 -25.26 -10.16
N PHE A 306 -33.31 -24.96 -11.33
CA PHE A 306 -34.50 -25.63 -11.86
C PHE A 306 -34.11 -26.60 -12.97
N LEU A 307 -34.66 -27.81 -12.93
CA LEU A 307 -34.51 -28.79 -14.01
C LEU A 307 -35.84 -28.95 -14.74
N LYS A 308 -35.78 -29.28 -16.03
CA LYS A 308 -36.95 -29.63 -16.83
C LYS A 308 -36.73 -30.91 -17.61
N VAL A 309 -37.84 -31.59 -17.87
CA VAL A 309 -37.91 -32.71 -18.80
C VAL A 309 -38.13 -32.16 -20.20
N ILE A 310 -37.27 -32.53 -21.15
CA ILE A 310 -37.43 -32.24 -22.57
C ILE A 310 -38.14 -33.44 -23.20
N ALA A 311 -39.46 -33.30 -23.39
CA ALA A 311 -40.32 -34.25 -24.08
C ALA A 311 -41.33 -33.50 -24.96
N ASP A 312 -41.69 -34.07 -26.11
CA ASP A 312 -42.70 -33.55 -27.02
C ASP A 312 -44.11 -33.88 -26.49
N ASN A 313 -44.69 -32.90 -25.78
CA ASN A 313 -46.00 -32.93 -25.12
C ASN A 313 -46.05 -33.75 -23.81
N LEU A 314 -46.31 -33.03 -22.71
CA LEU A 314 -46.40 -33.46 -21.29
C LEU A 314 -47.52 -34.47 -20.96
N SER A 315 -47.67 -35.54 -21.72
CA SER A 315 -48.48 -36.68 -21.29
C SER A 315 -47.62 -37.91 -21.43
N HIS A 316 -47.27 -38.55 -20.30
CA HIS A 316 -46.64 -39.88 -20.21
C HIS A 316 -45.09 -39.89 -20.12
N ALA A 317 -44.49 -38.80 -19.62
CA ALA A 317 -43.05 -38.70 -19.44
C ALA A 317 -42.60 -39.03 -18.00
N VAL A 318 -41.38 -38.64 -17.64
CA VAL A 318 -40.90 -38.68 -16.24
C VAL A 318 -41.27 -37.41 -15.47
N GLN A 319 -41.41 -37.52 -14.15
CA GLN A 319 -41.57 -36.41 -13.21
C GLN A 319 -40.30 -36.20 -12.38
N LEU A 320 -39.97 -34.95 -12.10
CA LEU A 320 -38.88 -34.58 -11.19
C LEU A 320 -39.44 -34.22 -9.81
N ILE A 321 -38.93 -34.86 -8.74
CA ILE A 321 -39.34 -34.57 -7.36
C ILE A 321 -38.11 -34.39 -6.45
N PRO A 322 -37.84 -33.17 -5.93
CA PRO A 322 -38.41 -31.90 -6.41
C PRO A 322 -37.92 -31.58 -7.85
N ASP A 323 -38.56 -30.64 -8.53
CA ASP A 323 -38.12 -30.14 -9.84
C ASP A 323 -37.03 -29.03 -9.74
N ASN A 324 -36.73 -28.60 -8.51
CA ASN A 324 -35.74 -27.59 -8.23
C ASN A 324 -35.03 -27.82 -6.89
N LEU A 325 -33.81 -27.27 -6.77
CA LEU A 325 -33.00 -27.31 -5.56
C LEU A 325 -32.50 -25.91 -5.22
N SER A 326 -32.51 -25.56 -3.93
CA SER A 326 -32.02 -24.26 -3.46
C SER A 326 -30.75 -24.42 -2.64
N PHE A 327 -29.78 -23.56 -2.93
CA PHE A 327 -28.45 -23.49 -2.33
C PHE A 327 -28.28 -22.10 -1.74
N SER A 328 -27.72 -21.97 -0.54
CA SER A 328 -27.52 -20.65 0.07
C SER A 328 -26.21 -20.53 0.82
N ASN A 329 -25.68 -19.31 0.90
CA ASN A 329 -24.49 -19.01 1.68
C ASN A 329 -24.62 -19.32 3.19
N SER A 330 -25.84 -19.44 3.72
CA SER A 330 -26.10 -19.65 5.15
C SER A 330 -26.05 -21.12 5.57
N SER A 331 -25.95 -22.03 4.60
CA SER A 331 -25.87 -23.48 4.84
C SER A 331 -24.81 -24.10 3.94
N ASP A 332 -24.12 -25.13 4.41
CA ASP A 332 -23.13 -25.87 3.60
C ASP A 332 -23.83 -26.91 2.69
N ASN A 333 -24.89 -26.48 2.02
CA ASN A 333 -25.70 -27.35 1.16
C ASN A 333 -25.29 -27.28 -0.31
N TRP A 334 -24.34 -26.40 -0.65
CA TRP A 334 -23.80 -26.18 -2.00
C TRP A 334 -22.74 -27.22 -2.38
N SER A 335 -21.90 -27.64 -1.44
CA SER A 335 -20.77 -28.55 -1.66
C SER A 335 -21.19 -30.02 -1.70
N THR A 336 -22.34 -30.33 -1.11
CA THR A 336 -22.89 -31.70 -1.01
C THR A 336 -23.95 -31.95 -2.08
N ALA A 337 -23.96 -33.17 -2.61
CA ALA A 337 -24.94 -33.61 -3.60
C ALA A 337 -26.36 -33.62 -3.00
N GLN A 338 -27.25 -32.81 -3.57
CA GLN A 338 -28.67 -32.84 -3.30
C GLN A 338 -29.41 -33.62 -4.39
N THR A 339 -30.37 -34.47 -4.00
CA THR A 339 -30.99 -35.44 -4.91
C THR A 339 -32.36 -34.96 -5.42
N ILE A 340 -32.54 -35.04 -6.73
CA ILE A 340 -33.84 -35.01 -7.42
C ILE A 340 -34.19 -36.44 -7.82
N LEU A 341 -35.39 -36.90 -7.50
CA LEU A 341 -35.91 -38.18 -7.99
C LEU A 341 -36.50 -38.00 -9.39
N VAL A 342 -36.27 -39.01 -10.24
CA VAL A 342 -36.83 -39.12 -11.59
C VAL A 342 -37.82 -40.28 -11.57
N LEU A 343 -39.11 -39.96 -11.56
CA LEU A 343 -40.17 -40.95 -11.47
C LEU A 343 -40.78 -41.17 -12.85
N SER A 344 -40.95 -42.41 -13.28
CA SER A 344 -41.79 -42.70 -14.44
C SER A 344 -43.25 -42.45 -14.08
N GLU A 345 -43.98 -41.70 -14.92
CA GLU A 345 -45.44 -41.63 -14.81
C GLU A 345 -46.03 -42.98 -15.25
N ASN A 346 -47.01 -43.46 -14.50
CA ASN A 346 -47.71 -44.70 -14.83
C ASN A 346 -48.93 -44.39 -15.71
N ASP A 347 -48.95 -44.91 -16.92
CA ASP A 347 -50.09 -44.75 -17.82
C ASP A 347 -50.53 -46.07 -18.47
N SER A 348 -51.10 -46.01 -19.66
CA SER A 348 -51.69 -47.17 -20.35
C SER A 348 -51.39 -47.17 -21.85
N VAL A 349 -50.41 -46.37 -22.26
CA VAL A 349 -49.89 -46.33 -23.61
C VAL A 349 -48.69 -47.27 -23.70
N ASP A 350 -48.46 -47.81 -24.89
CA ASP A 350 -47.31 -48.66 -25.22
C ASP A 350 -46.41 -47.82 -26.13
N GLU A 351 -45.40 -47.19 -25.52
CA GLU A 351 -44.45 -46.30 -26.19
C GLU A 351 -43.39 -47.07 -26.98
N GLY A 352 -43.73 -47.51 -28.19
CA GLY A 352 -42.73 -47.98 -29.15
C GLY A 352 -43.09 -49.30 -29.78
N ASN A 353 -42.36 -50.35 -29.41
CA ASN A 353 -42.52 -51.68 -29.98
C ASN A 353 -43.37 -52.55 -29.05
N LEU A 354 -44.38 -53.20 -29.63
CA LEU A 354 -45.30 -54.11 -28.94
C LEU A 354 -44.62 -54.98 -27.85
N GLY A 355 -44.99 -54.74 -26.60
CA GLY A 355 -44.49 -55.44 -25.42
C GLY A 355 -43.72 -54.51 -24.47
N PRO A 356 -43.07 -55.04 -23.41
CA PRO A 356 -42.26 -54.20 -22.53
C PRO A 356 -41.05 -53.63 -23.28
N ASP A 357 -40.94 -52.32 -23.32
CA ASP A 357 -39.81 -51.60 -23.92
C ASP A 357 -39.32 -50.46 -23.01
N ASN A 358 -38.30 -49.74 -23.48
CA ASN A 358 -37.66 -48.66 -22.74
C ASN A 358 -37.81 -47.35 -23.52
N GLN A 359 -38.43 -46.36 -22.89
CA GLN A 359 -38.46 -44.99 -23.39
C GLN A 359 -37.25 -44.20 -22.86
N THR A 360 -36.70 -43.31 -23.70
CA THR A 360 -35.62 -42.40 -23.29
C THR A 360 -36.14 -40.97 -23.25
N PHE A 361 -35.95 -40.31 -22.11
CA PHE A 361 -36.24 -38.89 -21.92
C PHE A 361 -34.94 -38.11 -21.66
N TYR A 362 -34.95 -36.83 -22.00
CA TYR A 362 -33.84 -35.92 -21.71
C TYR A 362 -34.23 -34.98 -20.58
N ILE A 363 -33.34 -34.82 -19.61
CA ILE A 363 -33.46 -33.80 -18.57
C ILE A 363 -32.42 -32.72 -18.87
N ALA A 364 -32.84 -31.47 -18.76
CA ALA A 364 -31.98 -30.32 -18.95
C ALA A 364 -32.09 -29.36 -17.77
N LEU A 365 -31.05 -28.56 -17.59
CA LEU A 365 -31.11 -27.37 -16.77
C LEU A 365 -32.10 -26.38 -17.41
N ASP A 366 -33.12 -25.98 -16.67
CA ASP A 366 -34.13 -25.03 -17.15
C ASP A 366 -33.64 -23.60 -17.00
N ASN A 367 -33.42 -23.18 -15.76
CA ASN A 367 -32.81 -21.92 -15.39
C ASN A 367 -32.21 -21.97 -13.99
N VAL A 368 -31.44 -20.94 -13.66
CA VAL A 368 -30.90 -20.69 -12.32
C VAL A 368 -31.34 -19.29 -11.93
N THR A 369 -31.89 -19.14 -10.73
CA THR A 369 -32.38 -17.84 -10.22
C THR A 369 -31.66 -17.47 -8.93
N ASN A 370 -31.23 -16.21 -8.81
CA ASN A 370 -30.83 -15.62 -7.54
C ASN A 370 -32.00 -14.85 -6.93
N SER A 371 -32.27 -15.09 -5.64
CA SER A 371 -33.30 -14.39 -4.86
C SER A 371 -32.77 -13.29 -3.94
N GLY A 372 -31.44 -13.13 -3.86
CA GLY A 372 -30.78 -12.08 -3.09
C GLY A 372 -30.47 -10.81 -3.87
N SER A 373 -29.71 -9.91 -3.25
CA SER A 373 -29.33 -8.60 -3.81
C SER A 373 -28.00 -8.61 -4.57
N ASN A 374 -27.23 -9.70 -4.47
CA ASN A 374 -25.90 -9.81 -5.02
C ASN A 374 -25.96 -10.29 -6.49
N ASN A 375 -25.74 -9.36 -7.42
CA ASN A 375 -25.82 -9.66 -8.84
C ASN A 375 -24.65 -10.52 -9.35
N TYR A 376 -23.58 -10.70 -8.58
CA TYR A 376 -22.45 -11.55 -8.99
C TYR A 376 -22.92 -12.99 -9.25
N ASP A 377 -23.75 -13.59 -8.38
CA ASP A 377 -24.32 -14.93 -8.63
C ASP A 377 -25.12 -15.02 -9.94
N THR A 378 -25.73 -13.92 -10.37
CA THR A 378 -26.50 -13.85 -11.64
C THR A 378 -25.58 -13.69 -12.85
N GLN A 379 -24.30 -13.40 -12.66
CA GLN A 379 -23.31 -13.30 -13.71
C GLN A 379 -22.45 -14.57 -13.79
N THR A 380 -22.16 -15.21 -12.65
CA THR A 380 -21.29 -16.39 -12.55
C THR A 380 -22.01 -17.72 -12.70
N TYR A 381 -23.19 -17.90 -12.09
CA TYR A 381 -23.99 -19.11 -12.32
C TYR A 381 -24.83 -19.02 -13.60
N VAL A 382 -24.98 -17.81 -14.16
CA VAL A 382 -25.93 -17.51 -15.24
C VAL A 382 -25.22 -16.75 -16.38
N ASP A 383 -24.35 -17.44 -17.11
CA ASP A 383 -24.13 -17.09 -18.52
C ASP A 383 -24.07 -18.35 -19.39
N ASN A 384 -24.99 -18.40 -20.36
CA ASN A 384 -25.13 -19.39 -21.42
C ASN A 384 -25.07 -20.89 -21.02
N VAL A 385 -26.06 -21.32 -20.24
CA VAL A 385 -26.69 -22.61 -20.54
C VAL A 385 -27.39 -22.47 -21.90
N SER A 386 -26.61 -22.54 -22.99
CA SER A 386 -27.07 -22.24 -24.35
C SER A 386 -28.35 -23.03 -24.65
N ALA A 387 -29.15 -22.57 -25.61
CA ALA A 387 -30.41 -23.16 -26.06
C ALA A 387 -30.37 -24.68 -26.46
N THR A 388 -29.25 -25.37 -26.21
CA THR A 388 -28.97 -26.81 -26.38
C THR A 388 -28.28 -27.48 -25.15
N ALA A 389 -28.33 -26.85 -23.97
CA ALA A 389 -27.82 -27.24 -22.65
C ALA A 389 -27.48 -28.73 -22.44
N LYS A 390 -26.19 -29.06 -22.22
CA LYS A 390 -25.78 -30.35 -21.66
C LYS A 390 -25.31 -30.15 -20.22
N LEU A 391 -25.90 -30.91 -19.30
CA LEU A 391 -25.40 -31.05 -17.94
C LEU A 391 -24.00 -31.67 -17.96
N VAL A 392 -23.04 -31.10 -17.23
CA VAL A 392 -21.66 -31.60 -17.12
C VAL A 392 -21.66 -32.87 -16.27
N ARG A 393 -21.16 -33.99 -16.82
CA ARG A 393 -21.04 -35.28 -16.13
C ARG A 393 -19.62 -35.45 -15.58
N ASP A 394 -19.53 -36.00 -14.37
CA ASP A 394 -18.31 -36.52 -13.71
C ASP A 394 -17.34 -35.51 -13.09
N GLY A 395 -17.79 -34.35 -12.61
CA GLY A 395 -16.96 -33.41 -11.82
C GLY A 395 -15.69 -32.90 -12.52
N SER A 396 -15.45 -33.30 -13.77
CA SER A 396 -14.52 -32.70 -14.69
C SER A 396 -15.25 -31.49 -15.28
N LEU A 397 -14.59 -30.33 -15.26
CA LEU A 397 -14.98 -29.19 -16.08
C LEU A 397 -15.09 -29.67 -17.52
N ILE A 398 -16.30 -29.98 -17.99
CA ILE A 398 -16.59 -29.96 -19.41
C ILE A 398 -16.86 -28.50 -19.73
N ASP A 399 -15.77 -27.76 -19.88
CA ASP A 399 -15.76 -26.59 -20.74
C ASP A 399 -16.34 -27.03 -22.09
N ASN A 400 -17.44 -26.41 -22.49
CA ASN A 400 -17.85 -26.45 -23.89
C ASN A 400 -18.06 -25.03 -24.39
N LEU A 401 -17.04 -24.19 -24.25
CA LEU A 401 -16.78 -23.04 -25.10
C LEU A 401 -16.29 -23.49 -26.48
N THR A 402 -17.11 -24.27 -27.18
CA THR A 402 -17.20 -24.21 -28.64
C THR A 402 -18.60 -24.64 -29.06
N ALA A 403 -19.38 -23.67 -29.56
CA ALA A 403 -20.18 -23.91 -30.74
C ALA A 403 -19.26 -23.93 -31.97
#